data_AF-A0A1H9ZA94-F1
#
_entry.id   AF-A0A1H9ZA94-F1
#
_cell.length_a   1.000
_cell.length_b   1.000
_cell.length_c   1.000
_cell.angle_alpha   90.00
_cell.angle_beta   90.00
_cell.angle_gamma   90.00
#
_symmetry.space_group_name_H-M   'P 1'
#
loop_
_entity.id
_entity.type
_entity.pdbx_description
1 polymer ?
#
loop_
_entity_poly.entity_id
_entity_poly.type
_entity_poly.pdbx_seq_one_letter_code
_entity_poly.pdbx_strand_id
1 'polypeptide(L)'
;MQQTESGNVIDFNSKVYVFYIGGSAGKSNIEVHDIQFVVGKTPESCFDTLKQNWYGIPASLHIDGYRELNWADGYQITLSETPSESEEKLFFVNVGAYMESTLAELHAFDFFVGTDMQSVKKTCFRSFIKRYKTKA
;
A
#
# COMPACT_ATOMS: atom_id res chain seq x y z
N MET A 1 -31.25 -5.32 -18.48
CA MET A 1 -31.52 -4.35 -17.41
C MET A 1 -31.83 -5.15 -16.15
N GLN A 2 -30.90 -5.24 -15.21
CA GLN A 2 -31.18 -5.76 -13.87
C GLN A 2 -30.74 -4.71 -12.85
N GLN A 3 -31.64 -4.48 -11.89
CA GLN A 3 -31.62 -3.42 -10.91
C GLN A 3 -30.47 -3.62 -9.91
N THR A 4 -29.86 -2.51 -9.52
CA THR A 4 -28.75 -2.44 -8.56
C THR A 4 -29.30 -2.14 -7.17
N GLU A 5 -29.30 -3.14 -6.29
CA GLU A 5 -29.33 -2.90 -4.85
C GLU A 5 -27.90 -2.58 -4.37
N SER A 6 -27.82 -1.58 -3.50
CA SER A 6 -26.60 -1.03 -2.93
C SER A 6 -25.75 -2.09 -2.22
N GLY A 7 -24.79 -2.66 -2.93
CA GLY A 7 -23.69 -3.45 -2.41
C GLY A 7 -22.49 -3.22 -3.33
N ASN A 8 -21.32 -2.97 -2.77
CA ASN A 8 -20.08 -2.90 -3.56
C ASN A 8 -19.85 -4.27 -4.20
N VAL A 9 -20.34 -4.46 -5.43
CA VAL A 9 -20.03 -5.63 -6.24
C VAL A 9 -18.57 -5.51 -6.62
N ILE A 10 -17.75 -6.48 -6.19
CA ILE A 10 -16.38 -6.56 -6.70
C ILE A 10 -16.52 -7.13 -8.11
N ASP A 11 -16.32 -6.29 -9.12
CA ASP A 11 -16.22 -6.78 -10.50
C ASP A 11 -15.08 -7.81 -10.55
N PHE A 12 -15.33 -9.01 -11.09
CA PHE A 12 -14.36 -10.09 -11.21
C PHE A 12 -13.08 -9.73 -11.99
N ASN A 13 -13.08 -8.62 -12.73
CA ASN A 13 -11.89 -8.06 -13.38
C ASN A 13 -11.14 -7.02 -12.53
N SER A 14 -11.59 -6.78 -11.30
CA SER A 14 -10.95 -5.83 -10.38
C SER A 14 -9.65 -6.40 -9.84
N LYS A 15 -8.72 -5.48 -9.59
CA LYS A 15 -7.39 -5.73 -9.06
C LYS A 15 -7.13 -4.78 -7.91
N VAL A 16 -6.33 -5.21 -6.95
CA VAL A 16 -5.77 -4.28 -5.96
C VAL A 16 -4.51 -3.64 -6.52
N TYR A 17 -4.43 -2.32 -6.43
CA TYR A 17 -3.28 -1.54 -6.80
C TYR A 17 -2.68 -0.87 -5.56
N VAL A 18 -1.36 -0.81 -5.52
CA VAL A 18 -0.61 0.05 -4.60
C VAL A 18 -0.15 1.28 -5.37
N PHE A 19 -0.43 2.46 -4.82
CA PHE A 19 -0.01 3.75 -5.37
C PHE A 19 0.93 4.44 -4.38
N TYR A 20 2.08 4.89 -4.89
CA TYR A 20 2.92 5.88 -4.23
C TYR A 20 2.50 7.25 -4.76
N ILE A 21 1.97 8.07 -3.86
CA ILE A 21 1.36 9.35 -4.19
C ILE A 21 2.03 10.48 -3.42
N GLY A 22 2.05 11.65 -4.02
CA GLY A 22 2.66 12.86 -3.48
C GLY A 22 1.71 14.05 -3.54
N GLY A 23 1.97 15.06 -2.70
CA GLY A 23 1.24 16.32 -2.73
C GLY A 23 1.57 17.23 -1.55
N SER A 24 0.84 18.35 -1.45
CA SER A 24 0.93 19.27 -0.32
C SER A 24 -0.12 18.94 0.75
N ALA A 25 0.25 19.07 2.02
CA ALA A 25 -0.64 18.88 3.16
C ALA A 25 -0.84 20.16 3.97
N GLY A 26 -1.29 21.23 3.30
CA GLY A 26 -1.79 22.48 3.91
C GLY A 26 -0.75 23.34 4.63
N LYS A 27 -0.08 22.78 5.65
CA LYS A 27 1.00 23.38 6.43
C LYS A 27 2.36 22.72 6.18
N SER A 28 2.43 21.70 5.31
CA SER A 28 3.71 21.11 4.95
C SER A 28 4.54 22.13 4.18
N ASN A 29 5.77 22.39 4.64
CA ASN A 29 6.70 23.28 3.95
C ASN A 29 7.26 22.65 2.66
N ILE A 30 7.23 21.32 2.60
CA ILE A 30 7.64 20.53 1.45
C ILE A 30 6.53 19.56 1.07
N GLU A 31 6.71 18.92 -0.08
CA GLU A 31 5.87 17.82 -0.53
C GLU A 31 5.95 16.63 0.42
N VAL A 32 4.80 15.99 0.61
CA VAL A 32 4.65 14.79 1.43
C VAL A 32 4.17 13.65 0.56
N HIS A 33 4.53 12.43 0.95
CA HIS A 33 4.20 11.22 0.20
C HIS A 33 3.42 10.24 1.08
N ASP A 34 2.63 9.38 0.45
CA ASP A 34 1.87 8.32 1.10
C ASP A 34 1.72 7.09 0.19
N ILE A 35 1.29 5.99 0.79
CA ILE A 35 0.94 4.75 0.09
C ILE A 35 -0.56 4.51 0.25
N GLN A 36 -1.27 4.36 -0.88
CA GLN A 36 -2.67 3.98 -0.88
C GLN A 36 -2.91 2.66 -1.61
N PHE A 37 -3.85 1.88 -1.09
CA PHE A 37 -4.37 0.66 -1.70
C PHE A 37 -5.76 0.92 -2.24
N VAL A 38 -5.96 0.68 -3.54
CA VAL A 38 -7.27 0.87 -4.17
C VAL A 38 -7.60 -0.31 -5.06
N VAL A 39 -8.85 -0.77 -4.97
CA VAL A 39 -9.39 -1.79 -5.87
C VAL A 39 -10.01 -1.11 -7.08
N GLY A 40 -9.64 -1.53 -8.29
CA GLY A 40 -10.17 -0.99 -9.54
C GLY A 40 -9.92 -1.92 -10.73
N LYS A 41 -10.55 -1.63 -11.88
CA LYS A 41 -10.35 -2.42 -13.11
C LYS A 41 -9.07 -2.03 -13.85
N THR A 42 -8.74 -0.74 -13.79
CA THR A 42 -7.51 -0.15 -14.30
C THR A 42 -6.95 0.85 -13.28
N PRO A 43 -5.67 1.24 -13.36
CA PRO A 43 -5.12 2.27 -12.48
C PRO A 43 -5.90 3.59 -12.51
N GLU A 44 -6.39 3.99 -13.68
CA GLU A 44 -7.15 5.23 -13.89
C GLU A 44 -8.52 5.20 -13.19
N SER A 45 -9.14 4.02 -13.11
CA SER A 45 -10.40 3.86 -12.39
C SER A 45 -10.28 4.12 -10.88
N CYS A 46 -9.05 4.14 -10.35
CA CYS A 46 -8.76 4.41 -8.94
C CYS A 46 -8.63 5.90 -8.61
N PHE A 47 -8.54 6.79 -9.61
CA PHE A 47 -8.13 8.19 -9.39
C PHE A 47 -9.06 9.00 -8.49
N ASP A 48 -10.37 8.79 -8.59
CA ASP A 48 -11.33 9.49 -7.73
C ASP A 48 -11.22 9.01 -6.28
N THR A 49 -11.02 7.71 -6.07
CA THR A 49 -10.77 7.16 -4.73
C THR A 49 -9.46 7.68 -4.14
N LEU A 50 -8.39 7.77 -4.94
CA LEU A 50 -7.11 8.34 -4.49
C LEU A 50 -7.28 9.79 -4.02
N LYS A 51 -8.01 10.61 -4.78
CA LYS A 51 -8.31 12.00 -4.42
C LYS A 51 -9.16 12.12 -3.16
N GLN A 52 -10.16 11.25 -3.00
CA GLN A 52 -11.02 11.23 -1.82
C GLN A 52 -10.27 10.83 -0.55
N ASN A 53 -9.32 9.89 -0.67
CA ASN A 53 -8.53 9.38 0.45
C ASN A 53 -7.32 10.27 0.79
N TRP A 54 -6.87 11.12 -0.14
CA TRP A 54 -5.72 11.99 0.08
C TRP A 54 -5.98 12.96 1.24
N TYR A 55 -5.13 12.89 2.27
CA TYR A 55 -5.26 13.71 3.47
C TYR A 55 -4.81 15.17 3.27
N GLY A 56 -4.09 15.44 2.19
CA GLY A 56 -3.60 16.77 1.85
C GLY A 56 -4.59 17.59 1.02
N ILE A 57 -4.06 18.53 0.24
CA ILE A 57 -4.87 19.35 -0.67
C ILE A 57 -5.20 18.52 -1.91
N PRO A 58 -6.48 18.23 -2.23
CA PRO A 58 -6.84 17.33 -3.33
C PRO A 58 -6.30 17.77 -4.70
N ALA A 59 -6.23 19.08 -4.94
CA ALA A 59 -5.72 19.64 -6.19
C ALA A 59 -4.19 19.50 -6.35
N SER A 60 -3.45 19.18 -5.28
CA SER A 60 -2.00 18.99 -5.31
C SER A 60 -1.56 17.54 -5.52
N LEU A 61 -2.50 16.59 -5.46
CA LEU A 61 -2.23 15.17 -5.56
C LEU A 61 -1.65 14.80 -6.91
N HIS A 62 -0.56 14.04 -6.89
CA HIS A 62 0.01 13.38 -8.06
C HIS A 62 0.42 11.94 -7.72
N ILE A 63 0.66 11.15 -8.77
CA ILE A 63 1.06 9.75 -8.68
C ILE A 63 2.50 9.65 -9.14
N ASP A 64 3.39 9.22 -8.25
CA ASP A 64 4.81 9.00 -8.57
C ASP A 64 5.06 7.58 -9.09
N GLY A 65 4.22 6.63 -8.67
CA GLY A 65 4.30 5.27 -9.15
C GLY A 65 3.15 4.41 -8.67
N TYR A 66 2.87 3.34 -9.41
CA TYR A 66 1.90 2.35 -8.99
C TYR A 66 2.25 0.96 -9.53
N ARG A 67 1.70 -0.06 -8.87
CA ARG A 67 1.77 -1.46 -9.30
C ARG A 67 0.48 -2.19 -8.93
N GLU A 68 0.14 -3.20 -9.72
CA GLU A 68 -0.83 -4.22 -9.32
C GLU A 68 -0.21 -5.08 -8.22
N LEU A 69 -0.93 -5.29 -7.12
CA LEU A 69 -0.51 -6.12 -5.99
C LEU A 69 -1.17 -7.50 -6.11
N ASN A 70 -0.63 -8.34 -6.99
CA ASN A 70 -1.15 -9.68 -7.28
C ASN A 70 -0.33 -10.82 -6.67
N TRP A 71 0.82 -10.50 -6.07
CA TRP A 71 1.69 -11.47 -5.42
C TRP A 71 2.48 -10.84 -4.28
N ALA A 72 2.61 -11.56 -3.16
CA ALA A 72 3.50 -11.19 -2.05
C ALA A 72 3.93 -12.43 -1.27
N ASP A 73 5.19 -12.46 -0.85
CA ASP A 73 5.73 -13.48 0.09
C ASP A 73 5.43 -14.94 -0.29
N GLY A 74 5.40 -15.25 -1.60
CA GLY A 74 5.11 -16.60 -2.11
C GLY A 74 3.62 -16.93 -2.30
N TYR A 75 2.73 -15.97 -2.08
CA TYR A 75 1.28 -16.13 -2.23
C TYR A 75 0.71 -15.29 -3.36
N GLN A 76 -0.27 -15.86 -4.06
CA GLN A 76 -1.13 -15.12 -4.97
C GLN A 76 -2.16 -14.30 -4.18
N ILE A 77 -2.37 -13.06 -4.59
CA ILE A 77 -3.39 -12.18 -4.01
C ILE A 77 -4.57 -12.14 -4.97
N THR A 78 -5.77 -12.43 -4.44
CA THR A 78 -7.04 -12.41 -5.18
C THR A 78 -8.09 -11.66 -4.37
N LEU A 79 -9.12 -11.16 -5.05
CA LEU A 79 -10.23 -10.46 -4.42
C LEU A 79 -11.46 -11.38 -4.42
N SER A 80 -12.23 -11.31 -3.33
CA SER A 80 -13.49 -12.02 -3.16
C SER A 80 -14.48 -11.13 -2.41
N GLU A 81 -15.77 -11.28 -2.72
CA GLU A 81 -16.85 -10.60 -1.98
C GLU A 81 -17.07 -11.23 -0.60
N THR A 82 -16.63 -12.48 -0.41
CA THR A 82 -16.64 -13.15 0.89
C THR A 82 -15.27 -13.04 1.56
N PRO A 83 -15.23 -12.89 2.90
CA PRO A 83 -13.99 -12.96 3.65
C PRO A 83 -13.24 -14.27 3.38
N SER A 84 -11.91 -14.19 3.31
CA SER A 84 -11.06 -15.38 3.24
C SER A 84 -11.13 -16.17 4.55
N GLU A 85 -11.21 -17.50 4.43
CA GLU A 85 -11.09 -18.44 5.57
C GLU A 85 -9.62 -18.76 5.90
N SER A 86 -8.67 -18.26 5.10
CA SER A 86 -7.25 -18.45 5.35
C SER A 86 -6.83 -17.79 6.66
N GLU A 87 -6.00 -18.50 7.44
CA GLU A 87 -5.33 -17.89 8.60
C GLU A 87 -4.27 -16.87 8.16
N GLU A 88 -3.71 -17.05 6.97
CA GLU A 88 -2.73 -16.16 6.36
C GLU A 88 -3.36 -14.84 5.92
N LYS A 89 -2.71 -13.73 6.28
CA LYS A 89 -3.13 -12.36 5.97
C LYS A 89 -2.00 -11.61 5.31
N LEU A 90 -2.37 -10.71 4.39
CA LEU A 90 -1.44 -9.77 3.78
C LEU A 90 -1.21 -8.58 4.72
N PHE A 91 0.06 -8.26 4.96
CA PHE A 91 0.48 -7.12 5.75
C PHE A 91 1.32 -6.18 4.89
N PHE A 92 0.91 -4.92 4.82
CA PHE A 92 1.78 -3.82 4.44
C PHE A 92 2.60 -3.41 5.66
N VAL A 93 3.93 -3.38 5.53
CA VAL A 93 4.80 -2.96 6.63
C VAL A 93 5.66 -1.79 6.16
N ASN A 94 5.43 -0.62 6.76
CA ASN A 94 6.27 0.56 6.62
C ASN A 94 7.23 0.64 7.82
N VAL A 95 8.53 0.80 7.54
CA VAL A 95 9.61 0.86 8.53
C VAL A 95 10.37 2.16 8.37
N GLY A 96 10.42 2.93 9.45
CA GLY A 96 11.33 4.06 9.63
C GLY A 96 12.63 3.65 10.32
N ALA A 97 13.75 4.23 9.91
CA ALA A 97 15.04 4.06 10.54
C ALA A 97 15.90 5.33 10.42
N TYR A 98 16.84 5.49 11.35
CA TYR A 98 17.76 6.63 11.38
C TYR A 98 19.20 6.14 11.24
N MET A 99 19.99 6.91 10.48
CA MET A 99 21.44 6.75 10.37
C MET A 99 22.11 8.05 10.78
N GLU A 100 23.24 7.95 11.49
CA GLU A 100 23.98 9.13 11.98
C GLU A 100 24.40 10.09 10.85
N SER A 101 24.61 9.57 9.64
CA SER A 101 25.03 10.34 8.47
C SER A 101 23.90 11.06 7.73
N THR A 102 22.64 10.87 8.12
CA THR A 102 21.47 11.42 7.41
C THR A 102 20.55 12.17 8.36
N LEU A 103 20.16 13.39 7.98
CA LEU A 103 19.19 14.17 8.74
C LEU A 103 17.77 13.59 8.66
N ALA A 104 17.35 13.19 7.46
CA ALA A 104 16.00 12.70 7.20
C ALA A 104 15.86 11.22 7.60
N GLU A 105 14.69 10.87 8.12
CA GLU A 105 14.33 9.48 8.41
C GLU A 105 14.30 8.66 7.12
N LEU A 106 14.99 7.52 7.13
CA LEU A 106 14.94 6.55 6.06
C LEU A 106 13.67 5.73 6.19
N HIS A 107 12.95 5.60 5.08
CA HIS A 107 11.74 4.80 5.02
C HIS A 107 11.90 3.67 4.04
N ALA A 108 11.39 2.50 4.41
CA ALA A 108 11.28 1.34 3.55
C ALA A 108 9.94 0.68 3.81
N PHE A 109 9.31 0.18 2.76
CA PHE A 109 8.11 -0.63 2.91
C PHE A 109 8.18 -1.88 2.06
N ASP A 110 7.45 -2.91 2.49
CA ASP A 110 7.29 -4.16 1.75
C ASP A 110 6.00 -4.88 2.19
N PHE A 111 5.67 -5.96 1.48
CA PHE A 111 4.51 -6.81 1.73
C PHE A 111 4.92 -8.16 2.28
N PHE A 112 4.26 -8.58 3.35
CA PHE A 112 4.52 -9.86 4.01
C PHE A 112 3.21 -10.62 4.19
N VAL A 113 3.31 -11.95 4.23
CA VAL A 113 2.18 -12.82 4.55
C VAL A 113 2.46 -13.54 5.86
N GLY A 114 1.46 -13.60 6.73
CA GLY A 114 1.55 -14.33 7.98
C GLY A 114 0.22 -14.45 8.70
N THR A 115 0.19 -15.22 9.78
CA THR A 115 -1.03 -15.44 10.56
C THR A 115 -1.27 -14.36 11.61
N ASP A 116 -0.22 -13.66 12.05
CA ASP A 116 -0.30 -12.61 13.06
C ASP A 116 0.72 -11.48 12.86
N MET A 117 0.41 -10.31 13.44
CA MET A 117 1.24 -9.12 13.28
C MET A 117 2.63 -9.24 13.96
N GLN A 118 2.76 -9.99 15.06
CA GLN A 118 4.03 -10.08 15.79
C GLN A 118 5.04 -10.93 15.02
N SER A 119 4.61 -12.07 14.47
CA SER A 119 5.47 -12.91 13.63
C SER A 119 5.93 -12.17 12.38
N VAL A 120 5.01 -11.47 11.71
CA VAL A 120 5.32 -10.62 10.54
C VAL A 120 6.32 -9.53 10.86
N LYS A 121 6.15 -8.79 11.97
CA LYS A 121 7.13 -7.76 12.40
C LYS A 121 8.53 -8.36 12.56
N LYS A 122 8.65 -9.52 13.19
CA LYS A 122 9.95 -10.19 13.41
C LYS A 122 10.61 -10.60 12.08
N THR A 123 9.84 -11.15 11.14
CA THR A 123 10.32 -11.53 9.80
C THR A 123 10.74 -10.29 9.00
N CYS A 124 9.89 -9.26 9.01
CA CYS A 124 10.13 -7.97 8.38
C CYS A 124 11.45 -7.33 8.83
N PHE A 125 11.65 -7.16 10.15
CA PHE A 125 12.89 -6.57 10.67
C PHE A 125 14.14 -7.34 10.24
N ARG A 126 14.08 -8.67 10.22
CA ARG A 126 15.20 -9.50 9.73
C ARG A 126 15.49 -9.25 8.25
N SER A 127 14.45 -9.15 7.43
CA SER A 127 14.58 -8.85 5.99
C SER A 127 15.22 -7.47 5.75
N PHE A 128 14.68 -6.43 6.39
CA PHE A 128 15.19 -5.06 6.22
C PHE A 128 16.62 -4.91 6.76
N ILE A 129 16.94 -5.44 7.93
CA ILE A 129 18.31 -5.37 8.49
C ILE A 129 19.32 -6.00 7.53
N LYS A 130 18.98 -7.14 6.89
CA LYS A 130 19.87 -7.77 5.91
C LYS A 130 20.14 -6.86 4.71
N ARG A 131 19.10 -6.17 4.23
CA ARG A 131 19.16 -5.24 3.08
C ARG A 131 20.00 -4.00 3.36
N TYR A 132 20.04 -3.53 4.61
CA TYR A 132 20.82 -2.34 5.01
C TYR A 132 22.22 -2.65 5.57
N LYS A 133 22.49 -3.87 6.06
CA LYS A 133 23.84 -4.30 6.50
C LYS A 133 24.81 -4.65 5.36
N THR A 134 24.35 -4.75 4.12
CA THR A 134 25.19 -5.12 2.96
C THR A 134 25.78 -3.93 2.20
N LYS A 135 25.64 -2.70 2.73
CA LYS A 135 26.25 -1.48 2.16
C LYS A 135 26.95 -0.62 3.21
N ALA A 136 27.87 -1.23 3.95
CA ALA A 136 28.95 -0.54 4.67
C ALA A 136 30.27 -1.23 4.32
#